data_AF-A0A918AFQ2-F1
#
_entry.id   AF-A0A918AFQ2-F1
#
_cell.length_a   1.000
_cell.length_b   1.000
_cell.length_c   1.000
_cell.angle_alpha   90.00
_cell.angle_beta   90.00
_cell.angle_gamma   90.00
#
_symmetry.space_group_name_H-M   'P 1'
#
loop_
_entity.id
_entity.type
_entity.pdbx_description
1 polymer ?
#
loop_
_entity_poly.entity_id
_entity_poly.type
_entity_poly.pdbx_seq_one_letter_code
_entity_poly.pdbx_strand_id
1 'polypeptide(L)'
;MTSVAEVKLALEQSCEFLRDAYRSVREAESALDDALEVLAEADANHQDALVPPGFLKAKEGFAAQLELIVRSLDLVQRLTAEL
;
A
#
# COMPACT_ATOMS: atom_id res chain seq x y z
N MET A 1 27.69 -15.48 13.46
CA MET A 1 28.38 -14.36 12.77
C MET A 1 27.68 -14.21 11.44
N THR A 2 26.92 -13.14 11.24
CA THR A 2 26.20 -12.92 9.99
C THR A 2 27.18 -12.41 8.94
N SER A 3 27.26 -13.07 7.80
CA SER A 3 28.13 -12.66 6.69
C SER A 3 27.51 -11.52 5.89
N VAL A 4 28.33 -10.73 5.19
CA VAL A 4 27.85 -9.68 4.27
C VAL A 4 26.92 -10.26 3.20
N ALA A 5 27.16 -11.49 2.75
CA ALA A 5 26.30 -12.19 1.80
C ALA A 5 24.89 -12.46 2.35
N GLU A 6 24.78 -12.85 3.62
CA GLU A 6 23.49 -13.06 4.28
C GLU A 6 22.71 -11.74 4.46
N VAL A 7 23.42 -10.65 4.77
CA VAL A 7 22.81 -9.31 4.85
C VAL A 7 22.28 -8.88 3.48
N LYS A 8 23.06 -9.05 2.41
CA LYS A 8 22.64 -8.70 1.06
C LYS A 8 21.40 -9.49 0.63
N LEU A 9 21.38 -10.79 0.87
CA LEU A 9 20.22 -11.63 0.58
C LEU A 9 18.96 -11.16 1.33
N ALA A 10 19.10 -10.81 2.62
CA ALA A 10 17.97 -10.32 3.41
C ALA A 10 17.42 -8.99 2.88
N LEU A 11 18.28 -8.10 2.36
CA LEU A 11 17.85 -6.83 1.75
C LEU A 11 17.19 -7.02 0.39
N GLU A 12 17.67 -7.97 -0.41
CA GLU A 12 17.03 -8.36 -1.67
C GLU A 12 15.61 -8.91 -1.41
N GLN A 13 15.46 -9.80 -0.43
CA GLN A 13 14.15 -10.30 0.01
C GLN A 13 13.25 -9.17 0.54
N SER A 14 13.82 -8.23 1.29
CA SER A 14 13.08 -7.07 1.78
C SER A 14 12.56 -6.19 0.63
N CYS A 15 13.34 -6.03 -0.45
CA CYS A 15 12.87 -5.34 -1.65
C CYS A 15 11.68 -6.05 -2.30
N GLU A 16 11.68 -7.38 -2.36
CA GLU A 16 10.57 -8.17 -2.90
C GLU A 16 9.30 -7.98 -2.05
N PHE A 17 9.41 -8.11 -0.73
CA PHE A 17 8.27 -7.88 0.18
C PHE A 17 7.70 -6.46 0.06
N LEU A 18 8.55 -5.45 -0.11
CA LEU A 18 8.11 -4.07 -0.29
C LEU A 18 7.39 -3.86 -1.63
N ARG A 19 7.83 -4.52 -2.71
CA ARG A 19 7.14 -4.48 -4.01
C ARG A 19 5.79 -5.18 -3.97
N ASP A 20 5.70 -6.32 -3.30
CA ASP A 20 4.44 -7.04 -3.14
C ASP A 20 3.48 -6.24 -2.25
N ALA A 21 3.96 -5.66 -1.14
CA ALA A 21 3.17 -4.76 -0.31
C ALA A 21 2.64 -3.57 -1.11
N TYR A 22 3.48 -2.94 -1.95
CA TYR A 22 3.03 -1.86 -2.82
C TYR A 22 1.89 -2.31 -3.74
N ARG A 23 2.02 -3.48 -4.38
CA ARG A 23 0.98 -4.03 -5.26
C ARG A 23 -0.32 -4.27 -4.49
N SER A 24 -0.26 -4.94 -3.35
CA SER A 24 -1.44 -5.24 -2.54
C SER A 24 -2.15 -3.98 -2.04
N VAL A 25 -1.40 -2.94 -1.64
CA VAL A 25 -1.99 -1.66 -1.22
C VAL A 25 -2.68 -0.97 -2.39
N ARG A 26 -2.10 -1.00 -3.60
CA ARG A 26 -2.76 -0.46 -4.81
C ARG A 26 -4.02 -1.22 -5.20
N GLU A 27 -3.99 -2.54 -5.11
CA GLU A 27 -5.17 -3.37 -5.36
C GLU A 27 -6.29 -3.06 -4.35
N ALA A 28 -5.94 -2.90 -3.07
CA ALA A 28 -6.89 -2.52 -2.03
C ALA A 28 -7.45 -1.09 -2.21
N GLU A 29 -6.63 -0.15 -2.64
CA GLU A 29 -7.06 1.22 -3.00
C GLU A 29 -8.08 1.19 -4.15
N SER A 30 -7.77 0.46 -5.22
CA SER A 30 -8.67 0.29 -6.37
C SER A 30 -10.00 -0.35 -5.96
N ALA A 31 -9.95 -1.44 -5.18
CA ALA A 31 -11.16 -2.12 -4.74
C ALA A 31 -12.02 -1.25 -3.81
N LEU A 32 -11.40 -0.39 -3.00
CA LEU A 32 -12.12 0.58 -2.19
C LEU A 32 -12.78 1.66 -3.05
N ASP A 33 -12.09 2.15 -4.08
CA ASP A 33 -12.64 3.13 -5.02
C ASP A 33 -13.85 2.55 -5.78
N ASP A 34 -13.75 1.32 -6.28
CA ASP A 34 -14.86 0.63 -6.94
C ASP A 34 -16.06 0.48 -5.99
N ALA A 35 -15.81 0.11 -4.72
CA ALA A 35 -16.87 -0.03 -3.73
C ALA A 35 -17.54 1.31 -3.41
N LEU A 36 -16.77 2.41 -3.35
CA LEU A 36 -17.29 3.75 -3.13
C LEU A 36 -18.13 4.23 -4.32
N GLU A 37 -17.74 3.89 -5.55
CA GLU A 37 -18.52 4.19 -6.76
C GLU A 37 -19.88 3.49 -6.73
N VAL A 38 -19.90 2.18 -6.47
CA VAL A 38 -21.15 1.40 -6.34
C VAL A 38 -22.05 1.97 -5.24
N LEU A 39 -21.48 2.36 -4.10
CA LEU A 39 -22.24 2.97 -3.01
C LEU A 39 -22.78 4.35 -3.39
N ALA A 40 -22.02 5.17 -4.11
CA ALA A 40 -22.48 6.47 -4.59
C ALA A 40 -23.63 6.36 -5.60
N GLU A 41 -23.58 5.36 -6.50
CA GLU A 41 -24.67 5.05 -7.42
C GLU A 41 -25.94 4.60 -6.67
N ALA A 42 -25.78 3.81 -5.61
CA ALA A 42 -26.89 3.38 -4.77
C ALA A 42 -27.49 4.56 -3.96
N ASP A 43 -26.64 5.47 -3.47
CA ASP A 43 -27.03 6.64 -2.68
C ASP A 43 -27.95 7.58 -3.47
N ALA A 44 -27.73 7.70 -4.79
CA ALA A 44 -28.59 8.48 -5.69
C ALA A 44 -30.06 8.02 -5.70
N ASN A 45 -30.34 6.80 -5.22
CA ASN A 45 -31.67 6.20 -5.16
C ASN A 45 -32.17 6.00 -3.72
N HIS A 46 -31.45 6.49 -2.70
CA HIS A 46 -31.76 6.27 -1.29
C HIS A 46 -31.79 7.58 -0.49
N GLN A 47 -32.57 7.63 0.60
CA GLN A 47 -32.71 8.84 1.44
C GLN A 47 -31.62 8.96 2.53
N ASP A 48 -30.89 7.88 2.78
CA ASP A 48 -29.88 7.78 3.82
C ASP A 48 -28.50 7.61 3.20
N ALA A 49 -27.48 8.24 3.78
CA ALA A 49 -26.11 8.12 3.32
C ALA A 49 -25.62 6.66 3.42
N LEU A 50 -25.38 6.02 2.28
CA LEU A 50 -24.93 4.64 2.20
C LEU A 50 -23.42 4.46 2.32
N VAL A 51 -22.64 5.54 2.20
CA VAL A 51 -21.17 5.48 2.30
C VAL A 51 -20.72 5.45 3.76
N PRO A 52 -20.08 4.36 4.23
CA PRO A 52 -19.60 4.30 5.60
C PRO A 52 -18.43 5.29 5.82
N PRO A 53 -18.38 6.03 6.94
CA PRO A 53 -17.31 6.99 7.21
C PRO A 53 -15.94 6.32 7.32
N GLY A 54 -15.90 5.04 7.70
CA GLY A 54 -14.66 4.24 7.73
C GLY A 54 -14.02 4.07 6.35
N PHE A 55 -14.81 4.07 5.27
CA PHE A 55 -14.29 3.92 3.90
C PHE A 55 -13.58 5.19 3.45
N LEU A 56 -14.16 6.36 3.72
CA LEU A 56 -13.51 7.64 3.45
C LEU A 56 -12.20 7.78 4.21
N LYS A 57 -12.20 7.41 5.50
CA LYS A 57 -10.98 7.42 6.32
C LYS A 57 -9.91 6.44 5.81
N ALA A 58 -10.32 5.26 5.33
CA ALA A 58 -9.38 4.31 4.72
C ALA A 58 -8.76 4.87 3.44
N LYS A 59 -9.57 5.52 2.59
CA LYS A 59 -9.12 6.18 1.36
C LYS A 59 -8.05 7.25 1.61
N GLU A 60 -8.25 8.08 2.63
CA GLU A 60 -7.27 9.09 3.04
C GLU A 60 -5.91 8.48 3.49
N GLY A 61 -5.94 7.25 4.02
CA GLY A 61 -4.75 6.57 4.54
C GLY A 61 -3.84 5.96 3.47
N PHE A 62 -4.38 5.62 2.28
CA PHE A 62 -3.61 4.90 1.25
C PHE A 62 -2.42 5.68 0.74
N ALA A 63 -2.57 6.99 0.51
CA ALA A 63 -1.47 7.84 0.03
C ALA A 63 -0.26 7.81 0.97
N ALA A 64 -0.50 7.92 2.29
CA ALA A 64 0.56 7.87 3.30
C ALA A 64 1.22 6.47 3.38
N GLN A 65 0.43 5.41 3.24
CA GLN A 65 0.97 4.04 3.23
C GLN A 65 1.85 3.77 2.01
N LEU A 66 1.40 4.18 0.82
CA LEU A 66 2.17 4.05 -0.42
C LEU A 66 3.47 4.84 -0.36
N GLU A 67 3.42 6.07 0.16
CA GLU A 67 4.61 6.89 0.36
C GLU A 67 5.62 6.22 1.30
N LEU A 68 5.15 5.64 2.41
CA LEU A 68 6.01 4.92 3.35
C LEU A 68 6.69 3.71 2.70
N ILE A 69 5.95 2.94 1.90
CA ILE A 69 6.48 1.77 1.19
C ILE A 69 7.54 2.19 0.17
N VAL A 70 7.26 3.22 -0.64
CA VAL A 70 8.19 3.72 -1.66
C VAL A 70 9.48 4.25 -1.03
N ARG A 71 9.37 5.05 0.04
CA ARG A 71 10.55 5.54 0.77
C ARG A 71 11.36 4.41 1.38
N SER A 72 10.70 3.41 1.95
CA SER A 72 11.37 2.23 2.51
C SER A 72 12.10 1.42 1.43
N LEU A 73 11.48 1.28 0.25
CA LEU A 73 12.08 0.58 -0.89
C LEU A 73 13.35 1.29 -1.39
N ASP A 74 13.29 2.62 -1.57
CA ASP A 74 14.46 3.43 -1.96
C ASP A 74 15.60 3.28 -0.94
N LEU A 75 15.29 3.30 0.36
CA LEU A 75 16.29 3.11 1.41
C LEU A 75 16.95 1.73 1.34
N VAL A 76 16.16 0.66 1.24
CA VAL A 76 16.69 -0.72 1.19
C VAL A 76 17.52 -0.93 -0.09
N GLN A 77 17.10 -0.38 -1.22
CA GLN A 77 17.85 -0.46 -2.48
C GLN A 77 19.20 0.24 -2.40
N ARG A 78 19.27 1.43 -1.78
CA ARG A 78 20.55 2.13 -1.53
C ARG A 78 21.47 1.32 -0.63
N LEU A 79 20.93 0.81 0.49
CA LEU A 79 21.71 0.00 1.42
C LEU A 79 22.27 -1.27 0.74
N THR A 80 21.48 -1.87 -0.16
CA THR A 80 21.89 -3.06 -0.93
C THR A 80 23.01 -2.73 -1.93
N ALA A 81 23.00 -1.53 -2.50
CA ALA A 81 24.02 -1.08 -3.45
C ALA A 81 25.34 -0.67 -2.78
N GLU A 82 25.30 -0.29 -1.49
CA GLU A 82 26.45 0.10 -0.68
C GLU A 82 27.18 -1.09 -0.02
N LEU A 83 26.60 -2.30 -0.07
CA LEU A 83 27.14 -3.56 0.48
C LEU A 83 27.85 -4.43 -0.58
#